data_AF-A0A2V9QLK7-F1
#
_entry.id   AF-A0A2V9QLK7-F1
#
_cell.length_a   1.000
_cell.length_b   1.000
_cell.length_c   1.000
_cell.angle_alpha   90.00
_cell.angle_beta   90.00
_cell.angle_gamma   90.00
#
_symmetry.space_group_name_H-M   'P 1'
#
loop_
_entity.id
_entity.type
_entity.pdbx_description
1 polymer ?
#
loop_
_entity_poly.entity_id
_entity_poly.type
_entity_poly.pdbx_seq_one_letter_code
_entity_poly.pdbx_strand_id
1 'polypeptide(L)'
;MSYSLREALNRVRSFFHSDQLDQEVNEEMASHLEMAVEENLRRGMPAEEARRQALVRFGGVQQALERHRESRTLPWVDILRQDLRFTFRMLRRDSGFTVVAVVILALGIGANIAVFSVVNTILLRPLPFRDPEQLVRIVEKDPKAGESSKTYTADATQDFQQQNHSFQSVSGYFAFTGPDNLKLVGNGQPTPVTGILVAEDFFQTLGVEPSLGRLFRPEEFVQHSQPVVLLSYPFWKRRLGGDPSIVGKTINLSN
;
A
#
# COMPACT_ATOMS: atom_id res chain seq x y z
N MET A 1 -11.50 2.78 27.39
CA MET A 1 -12.03 2.43 26.05
C MET A 1 -13.52 2.66 26.08
N SER A 2 -13.94 3.73 25.41
CA SER A 2 -15.05 4.62 25.77
C SER A 2 -16.44 4.02 25.52
N TYR A 3 -17.39 4.40 26.39
CA TYR A 3 -18.84 4.14 26.26
C TYR A 3 -19.38 4.40 24.84
N SER A 4 -18.80 5.36 24.11
CA SER A 4 -19.15 5.70 22.72
C SER A 4 -18.96 4.58 21.70
N LEU A 5 -17.97 3.70 21.89
CA LEU A 5 -17.69 2.59 20.96
C LEU A 5 -18.73 1.46 21.10
N ARG A 6 -19.17 1.17 22.33
CA ARG A 6 -20.23 0.17 22.58
C ARG A 6 -21.58 0.68 22.08
N GLU A 7 -21.84 1.97 22.20
CA GLU A 7 -23.07 2.58 21.69
C GLU A 7 -23.11 2.60 20.16
N ALA A 8 -21.99 2.94 19.51
CA ALA A 8 -21.86 2.86 18.06
C ALA A 8 -22.03 1.41 17.54
N LEU A 9 -21.41 0.43 18.20
CA LEU A 9 -21.55 -0.99 17.84
C LEU A 9 -22.97 -1.51 18.03
N ASN A 10 -23.67 -1.10 19.09
CA ASN A 10 -25.06 -1.48 19.30
C ASN A 10 -26.01 -0.83 18.27
N ARG A 11 -25.73 0.40 17.83
CA ARG A 11 -26.47 1.08 16.74
C ARG A 11 -26.24 0.42 15.38
N VAL A 12 -25.03 -0.07 15.11
CA VAL A 12 -24.72 -0.84 13.89
C VAL A 12 -25.38 -2.22 13.94
N ARG A 13 -25.49 -2.85 15.11
CA ARG A 13 -26.15 -4.16 15.25
C ARG A 13 -27.67 -4.05 15.13
N SER A 14 -28.30 -2.99 15.66
CA SER A 14 -29.73 -2.73 15.49
C SER A 14 -30.11 -2.41 14.05
N PHE A 15 -29.19 -1.85 13.25
CA PHE A 15 -29.37 -1.61 11.82
C PHE A 15 -29.55 -2.91 11.01
N PHE A 16 -28.90 -4.01 11.40
CA PHE A 16 -29.04 -5.29 10.70
C PHE A 16 -30.30 -6.09 11.08
N HIS A 17 -31.03 -5.68 12.13
CA HIS A 17 -32.25 -6.36 12.61
C HIS A 17 -33.48 -5.43 12.64
N SER A 18 -33.42 -4.26 11.99
CA SER A 18 -34.50 -3.26 12.02
C SER A 18 -35.81 -3.80 11.48
N ASP A 19 -35.77 -4.57 10.39
CA ASP A 19 -36.98 -5.12 9.75
C ASP A 19 -37.71 -6.14 10.65
N GLN A 20 -36.97 -6.93 11.44
CA GLN A 20 -37.56 -7.89 12.38
C GLN A 20 -38.14 -7.20 13.61
N LEU A 21 -37.41 -6.22 14.16
CA LEU A 21 -37.87 -5.42 15.30
C LEU A 21 -39.11 -4.60 14.95
N ASP A 22 -39.22 -4.11 13.70
CA ASP A 22 -40.40 -3.38 13.25
C ASP A 22 -41.63 -4.28 13.09
N GLN A 23 -41.44 -5.56 12.75
CA GLN A 23 -42.51 -6.56 12.75
C GLN A 23 -42.97 -6.88 14.18
N GLU A 24 -42.04 -7.14 15.10
CA GLU A 24 -42.36 -7.42 16.51
C GLU A 24 -43.15 -6.27 17.18
N VAL A 25 -42.73 -5.02 16.96
CA VAL A 25 -43.43 -3.85 17.51
C VAL A 25 -44.83 -3.69 16.91
N ASN A 26 -45.01 -3.98 15.62
CA ASN A 26 -46.33 -3.92 14.98
C ASN A 26 -47.27 -5.02 15.51
N GLU A 27 -46.73 -6.22 15.74
CA GLU A 27 -47.46 -7.34 16.35
C GLU A 27 -47.87 -7.06 17.80
N GLU A 28 -46.94 -6.51 18.59
CA GLU A 28 -47.19 -6.08 19.97
C GLU A 28 -48.28 -4.99 20.03
N MET A 29 -48.21 -4.00 19.14
CA MET A 29 -49.24 -2.96 19.02
C MET A 29 -50.62 -3.52 18.66
N ALA A 30 -50.71 -4.49 17.75
CA ALA A 30 -51.97 -5.11 17.36
C ALA A 30 -52.61 -5.86 18.54
N SER A 31 -51.79 -6.59 19.30
CA SER A 31 -52.22 -7.29 20.52
C SER A 31 -52.75 -6.34 21.60
N HIS A 32 -52.07 -5.22 21.84
CA HIS A 32 -52.53 -4.23 22.80
C HIS A 32 -53.81 -3.51 22.39
N LEU A 33 -54.00 -3.30 21.08
CA LEU A 33 -55.25 -2.76 20.54
C LEU A 33 -56.41 -3.72 20.81
N GLU A 34 -56.25 -5.01 20.53
CA GLU A 34 -57.27 -6.03 20.79
C GLU A 34 -57.63 -6.11 22.27
N MET A 35 -56.62 -6.12 23.15
CA MET A 35 -56.82 -6.20 24.59
C MET A 35 -57.60 -4.99 25.13
N ALA A 36 -57.34 -3.79 24.59
CA ALA A 36 -58.07 -2.58 24.95
C ALA A 36 -59.52 -2.58 24.45
N VAL A 37 -59.77 -3.15 23.27
CA VAL A 37 -61.14 -3.36 22.78
C VAL A 37 -61.89 -4.34 23.67
N GLU A 38 -61.26 -5.44 24.06
CA GLU A 38 -61.85 -6.46 24.93
C GLU A 38 -62.15 -5.92 26.33
N GLU A 39 -61.25 -5.11 26.91
CA GLU A 39 -61.48 -4.47 28.20
C GLU A 39 -62.65 -3.48 28.15
N ASN A 40 -62.77 -2.69 27.09
CA ASN A 40 -63.89 -1.77 26.90
C ASN A 40 -65.22 -2.52 26.72
N LEU A 41 -65.21 -3.66 26.02
CA LEU A 41 -66.36 -4.57 25.92
C LEU A 41 -66.75 -5.14 27.29
N ARG A 42 -65.79 -5.58 28.11
CA ARG A 42 -66.03 -6.07 29.48
C ARG A 42 -66.59 -5.00 30.40
N ARG A 43 -66.26 -3.73 30.16
CA ARG A 43 -66.83 -2.56 30.85
C ARG A 43 -68.23 -2.18 30.36
N GLY A 44 -68.82 -2.95 29.44
CA GLY A 44 -70.20 -2.79 28.98
C GLY A 44 -70.38 -1.82 27.82
N MET A 45 -69.30 -1.40 27.15
CA MET A 45 -69.42 -0.54 25.98
C MET A 45 -69.91 -1.33 24.75
N PRO A 46 -70.77 -0.73 23.91
CA PRO A 46 -71.13 -1.31 22.61
C PRO A 46 -69.88 -1.42 21.71
N ALA A 47 -69.83 -2.47 20.90
CA ALA A 47 -68.62 -2.89 20.18
C ALA A 47 -68.03 -1.81 19.24
N GLU A 48 -68.86 -1.02 18.57
CA GLU A 48 -68.38 0.07 17.73
C GLU A 48 -67.69 1.18 18.54
N GLU A 49 -68.22 1.49 19.71
CA GLU A 49 -67.69 2.55 20.56
C GLU A 49 -66.44 2.11 21.33
N ALA A 50 -66.40 0.84 21.76
CA ALA A 50 -65.21 0.22 22.35
C ALA A 50 -64.01 0.25 21.39
N ARG A 51 -64.25 -0.04 20.10
CA ARG A 51 -63.22 0.00 19.05
C ARG A 51 -62.78 1.42 18.73
N ARG A 52 -63.73 2.36 18.64
CA ARG A 52 -63.42 3.78 18.39
C ARG A 52 -62.57 4.38 19.51
N GLN A 53 -62.90 4.12 20.78
CA GLN A 53 -62.09 4.59 21.91
C GLN A 53 -60.69 3.97 21.95
N ALA A 54 -60.57 2.68 21.67
CA ALA A 54 -59.26 2.02 21.59
C ALA A 54 -58.40 2.66 20.49
N LEU A 55 -58.95 2.89 19.29
CA LEU A 55 -58.24 3.54 18.19
C LEU A 55 -57.80 4.97 18.52
N VAL A 56 -58.64 5.76 19.20
CA VAL A 56 -58.29 7.13 19.63
C VAL A 56 -57.17 7.13 20.66
N ARG A 57 -57.20 6.19 21.62
CA ARG A 57 -56.16 6.04 22.66
C ARG A 57 -54.81 5.60 22.07
N PHE A 58 -54.81 4.70 21.09
CA PHE A 58 -53.60 4.17 20.47
C PHE A 58 -53.09 4.97 19.26
N GLY A 59 -53.93 5.83 18.64
CA GLY A 59 -53.51 6.71 17.54
C GLY A 59 -52.41 7.71 17.93
N GLY A 60 -52.39 8.17 19.19
CA GLY A 60 -51.29 8.99 19.72
C GLY A 60 -50.00 8.21 19.97
N VAL A 61 -50.09 6.90 20.20
CA VAL A 61 -48.95 6.01 20.47
C VAL A 61 -48.16 5.72 19.20
N GLN A 62 -48.83 5.58 18.04
CA GLN A 62 -48.14 5.46 16.75
C GLN A 62 -47.23 6.67 16.46
N GLN A 63 -47.71 7.87 16.74
CA GLN A 63 -46.93 9.10 16.52
C GLN A 63 -45.71 9.21 17.45
N ALA A 64 -45.82 8.67 18.68
CA ALA A 64 -44.71 8.57 19.62
C ALA A 64 -43.68 7.52 19.18
N LEU A 65 -44.14 6.39 18.63
CA LEU A 65 -43.30 5.33 18.08
C LEU A 65 -42.58 5.76 16.79
N GLU A 66 -43.21 6.51 15.90
CA GLU A 66 -42.57 7.07 14.71
C GLU A 66 -41.40 8.01 15.07
N ARG A 67 -41.60 8.91 16.04
CA ARG A 67 -40.51 9.75 16.58
C ARG A 67 -39.40 8.92 17.23
N HIS A 68 -39.76 7.80 17.83
CA HIS A 68 -38.80 6.88 18.43
C HIS A 68 -38.07 6.00 17.39
N ARG A 69 -38.68 5.73 16.23
CA ARG A 69 -38.05 5.06 15.07
C ARG A 69 -37.02 5.97 14.41
N GLU A 70 -37.37 7.23 14.14
CA GLU A 70 -36.46 8.23 13.54
C GLU A 70 -35.19 8.46 14.37
N SER A 71 -35.26 8.26 15.68
CA SER A 71 -34.11 8.38 16.58
C SER A 71 -33.27 7.10 16.70
N ARG A 72 -33.75 5.95 16.21
CA ARG A 72 -33.13 4.62 16.40
C ARG A 72 -32.45 4.08 15.15
N THR A 73 -32.92 4.41 13.95
CA THR A 73 -32.25 4.10 12.69
C THR A 73 -31.22 5.17 12.34
N LEU A 74 -30.16 4.81 11.62
CA LEU A 74 -29.16 5.75 11.09
C LEU A 74 -29.70 6.28 9.76
N PRO A 75 -30.49 7.37 9.72
CA PRO A 75 -31.29 7.72 8.55
C PRO A 75 -30.40 8.07 7.36
N TRP A 76 -29.19 8.55 7.66
CA TRP A 76 -28.17 8.87 6.66
C TRP A 76 -27.70 7.66 5.86
N VAL A 77 -27.74 6.42 6.38
CA VAL A 77 -27.29 5.22 5.65
C VAL A 77 -28.30 4.83 4.58
N ASP A 78 -29.58 4.84 4.93
CA ASP A 78 -30.66 4.52 3.98
C ASP A 78 -30.76 5.59 2.90
N ILE A 79 -30.62 6.88 3.28
CA ILE A 79 -30.50 8.00 2.35
C ILE A 79 -29.29 7.80 1.43
N LEU A 80 -28.11 7.51 1.97
CA LEU A 80 -26.90 7.32 1.17
C LEU A 80 -27.02 6.12 0.20
N ARG A 81 -27.66 5.03 0.63
CA ARG A 81 -27.90 3.84 -0.21
C ARG A 81 -28.90 4.15 -1.33
N GLN A 82 -29.97 4.88 -1.01
CA GLN A 82 -30.96 5.30 -1.99
C GLN A 82 -30.35 6.25 -3.01
N ASP A 83 -29.58 7.23 -2.55
CA ASP A 83 -28.85 8.18 -3.39
C ASP A 83 -27.84 7.45 -4.29
N LEU A 84 -27.01 6.55 -3.76
CA LEU A 84 -26.07 5.76 -4.56
C LEU A 84 -26.77 4.94 -5.67
N ARG A 85 -27.90 4.29 -5.35
CA ARG A 85 -28.70 3.57 -6.35
C ARG A 85 -29.25 4.50 -7.41
N PHE A 86 -29.77 5.66 -7.00
CA PHE A 86 -30.33 6.65 -7.89
C PHE A 86 -29.25 7.23 -8.81
N THR A 87 -28.11 7.66 -8.26
CA THR A 87 -26.95 8.15 -9.00
C THR A 87 -26.45 7.10 -10.00
N PHE A 88 -26.31 5.83 -9.61
CA PHE A 88 -25.85 4.79 -10.54
C PHE A 88 -26.86 4.56 -11.69
N ARG A 89 -28.15 4.63 -11.40
CA ARG A 89 -29.20 4.54 -12.42
C ARG A 89 -29.17 5.75 -13.37
N MET A 90 -28.90 6.94 -12.85
CA MET A 90 -28.75 8.16 -13.63
C MET A 90 -27.50 8.12 -14.52
N LEU A 91 -26.35 7.71 -13.98
CA LEU A 91 -25.09 7.51 -14.72
C LEU A 91 -25.24 6.51 -15.87
N ARG A 92 -26.03 5.44 -15.67
CA ARG A 92 -26.35 4.48 -16.73
C ARG A 92 -27.30 5.03 -17.80
N ARG A 93 -28.19 5.96 -17.42
CA ARG A 93 -29.14 6.58 -18.35
C ARG A 93 -28.44 7.57 -19.28
N ASP A 94 -27.52 8.37 -18.75
CA ASP A 94 -26.67 9.30 -19.51
C ASP A 94 -25.24 8.76 -19.65
N SER A 95 -25.11 7.60 -20.30
CA SER A 95 -23.84 6.87 -20.41
C SER A 95 -22.76 7.64 -21.17
N GLY A 96 -23.11 8.39 -22.21
CA GLY A 96 -22.16 9.14 -23.03
C GLY A 96 -21.40 10.21 -22.24
N PHE A 97 -22.13 11.08 -21.53
CA PHE A 97 -21.54 12.09 -20.66
C PHE A 97 -20.73 11.45 -19.52
N THR A 98 -21.29 10.40 -18.90
CA THR A 98 -20.62 9.68 -17.82
C THR A 98 -19.28 9.12 -18.25
N VAL A 99 -19.20 8.47 -19.42
CA VAL A 99 -17.94 7.92 -19.94
C VAL A 99 -16.91 9.03 -20.15
N VAL A 100 -17.28 10.14 -20.77
CA VAL A 100 -16.37 11.27 -20.99
C VAL A 100 -15.87 11.84 -19.66
N ALA A 101 -16.76 12.06 -18.70
CA ALA A 101 -16.39 12.56 -17.37
C ALA A 101 -15.44 11.60 -16.63
N VAL A 102 -15.73 10.29 -16.66
CA VAL A 102 -14.88 9.25 -16.07
C VAL A 102 -13.51 9.21 -16.73
N VAL A 103 -13.42 9.31 -18.05
CA VAL A 103 -12.15 9.32 -18.78
C VAL A 103 -11.32 10.55 -18.40
N ILE A 104 -11.93 11.74 -18.36
CA ILE A 104 -11.23 12.98 -17.96
C ILE A 104 -10.70 12.84 -16.53
N LEU A 105 -11.53 12.36 -15.60
CA LEU A 105 -11.13 12.16 -14.20
C LEU A 105 -10.02 11.12 -14.08
N ALA A 106 -10.14 9.99 -14.79
CA ALA A 106 -9.14 8.92 -14.81
C ALA A 106 -7.81 9.40 -15.37
N LEU A 107 -7.82 10.22 -16.44
CA LEU A 107 -6.61 10.83 -16.99
C LEU A 107 -5.95 11.80 -16.02
N GLY A 108 -6.74 12.68 -15.37
CA GLY A 108 -6.20 13.63 -14.40
C GLY A 108 -5.59 12.95 -13.18
N ILE A 109 -6.29 11.96 -12.62
CA ILE A 109 -5.80 11.18 -11.48
C ILE A 109 -4.58 10.34 -11.90
N GLY A 110 -4.68 9.63 -13.03
CA GLY A 110 -3.64 8.76 -13.55
C GLY A 110 -2.34 9.50 -13.88
N ALA A 111 -2.44 10.68 -14.48
CA ALA A 111 -1.29 11.52 -14.78
C ALA A 111 -0.56 11.96 -13.50
N ASN A 112 -1.29 12.43 -12.50
CA ASN A 112 -0.72 12.83 -11.21
C ASN A 112 -0.06 11.64 -10.48
N ILE A 113 -0.72 10.49 -10.45
CA ILE A 113 -0.15 9.26 -9.88
C ILE A 113 1.12 8.84 -10.64
N ALA A 114 1.12 8.90 -11.97
CA ALA A 114 2.28 8.52 -12.78
C ALA A 114 3.48 9.43 -12.51
N VAL A 115 3.28 10.75 -12.51
CA VAL A 115 4.33 11.73 -12.18
C VAL A 115 4.86 11.48 -10.77
N PHE A 116 3.98 11.36 -9.79
CA PHE A 116 4.40 11.13 -8.41
C PHE A 116 5.09 9.76 -8.25
N SER A 117 4.67 8.72 -8.96
CA SER A 117 5.32 7.41 -8.93
C SER A 117 6.74 7.46 -9.49
N VAL A 118 6.96 8.20 -10.59
CA VAL A 118 8.29 8.40 -11.18
C VAL A 118 9.16 9.21 -10.22
N VAL A 119 8.66 10.34 -9.72
CA VAL A 119 9.38 11.18 -8.74
C VAL A 119 9.70 10.36 -7.49
N ASN A 120 8.75 9.61 -6.95
CA ASN A 120 8.98 8.80 -5.77
C ASN A 120 10.01 7.71 -6.02
N THR A 121 9.98 7.06 -7.19
CA THR A 121 10.94 5.98 -7.52
C THR A 121 12.36 6.50 -7.77
N ILE A 122 12.50 7.70 -8.35
CA ILE A 122 13.80 8.27 -8.73
C ILE A 122 14.40 9.15 -7.62
N LEU A 123 13.58 9.97 -6.95
CA LEU A 123 14.03 11.03 -6.05
C LEU A 123 13.78 10.74 -4.56
N LEU A 124 12.68 10.07 -4.20
CA LEU A 124 12.23 10.02 -2.79
C LEU A 124 12.37 8.65 -2.13
N ARG A 125 12.38 7.56 -2.90
CA ARG A 125 12.54 6.22 -2.35
C ARG A 125 13.97 6.12 -1.82
N PRO A 126 14.16 5.97 -0.50
CA PRO A 126 15.50 5.84 0.04
C PRO A 126 16.16 4.63 -0.60
N LEU A 127 17.46 4.79 -0.90
CA LEU A 127 18.27 3.67 -1.38
C LEU A 127 18.11 2.52 -0.36
N PRO A 128 17.87 1.28 -0.81
CA PRO A 128 17.59 0.14 0.07
C PRO A 128 18.89 -0.36 0.74
N PHE A 129 19.65 0.55 1.33
CA PHE A 129 20.84 0.30 2.11
C PHE A 129 20.52 0.48 3.58
N ARG A 130 21.41 -0.02 4.43
CA ARG A 130 21.30 0.21 5.86
C ARG A 130 21.61 1.68 6.16
N ASP A 131 20.72 2.35 6.90
CA ASP A 131 20.86 3.75 7.33
C ASP A 131 21.24 4.72 6.18
N PRO A 132 20.42 4.81 5.10
CA PRO A 132 20.76 5.53 3.87
C PRO A 132 21.02 7.04 4.08
N GLU A 133 20.45 7.63 5.11
CA GLU A 133 20.69 9.01 5.53
C GLU A 133 22.10 9.28 6.04
N GLN A 134 22.86 8.24 6.39
CA GLN A 134 24.26 8.35 6.84
C GLN A 134 25.27 8.16 5.71
N LEU A 135 24.81 7.77 4.52
CA LEU A 135 25.68 7.59 3.36
C LEU A 135 25.97 8.92 2.68
N VAL A 136 27.26 9.23 2.56
CA VAL A 136 27.75 10.42 1.86
C VAL A 136 28.73 10.03 0.77
N ARG A 137 28.73 10.80 -0.32
CA ARG A 137 29.73 10.67 -1.39
C ARG A 137 30.83 11.71 -1.15
N ILE A 138 32.07 11.25 -1.01
CA ILE A 138 33.24 12.12 -0.97
C ILE A 138 33.53 12.56 -2.42
N VAL A 139 33.51 13.87 -2.66
CA VAL A 139 33.77 14.48 -3.97
C VAL A 139 34.63 15.73 -3.80
N GLU A 140 35.37 16.10 -4.85
CA GLU A 140 36.10 17.36 -4.88
C GLU A 140 35.13 18.56 -4.74
N LYS A 141 35.54 19.57 -3.96
CA LYS A 141 34.70 20.73 -3.63
C LYS A 141 34.35 21.61 -4.84
N ASP A 142 35.26 21.71 -5.82
CA ASP A 142 35.09 22.52 -7.03
C ASP A 142 35.46 21.70 -8.28
N PRO A 143 34.57 20.78 -8.71
CA PRO A 143 34.86 19.87 -9.80
C PRO A 143 34.86 20.61 -11.14
N LYS A 144 36.06 20.82 -11.72
CA LYS A 144 36.26 21.60 -12.95
C LYS A 144 35.91 20.85 -14.24
N ALA A 145 35.73 19.52 -14.18
CA ALA A 145 35.63 18.64 -15.36
C ALA A 145 34.65 17.46 -15.17
N GLY A 146 33.37 17.75 -14.89
CA GLY A 146 32.31 16.75 -14.86
C GLY A 146 32.51 15.64 -13.81
N GLU A 147 32.01 14.43 -14.09
CA GLU A 147 32.15 13.30 -13.15
C GLU A 147 33.61 12.89 -12.91
N SER A 148 34.51 13.11 -13.87
CA SER A 148 35.93 12.78 -13.68
C SER A 148 36.60 13.59 -12.58
N SER A 149 36.17 14.83 -12.36
CA SER A 149 36.60 15.64 -11.21
C SER A 149 35.85 15.33 -9.91
N LYS A 150 34.93 14.36 -9.90
CA LYS A 150 34.20 13.90 -8.69
C LYS A 150 34.60 12.49 -8.27
N THR A 151 35.71 12.00 -8.79
CA THR A 151 36.21 10.64 -8.55
C THR A 151 37.66 10.69 -8.07
N TYR A 152 38.03 9.68 -7.30
CA TYR A 152 39.39 9.52 -6.80
C TYR A 152 40.03 8.27 -7.41
N THR A 153 41.36 8.24 -7.45
CA THR A 153 42.10 7.03 -7.84
C THR A 153 41.91 5.93 -6.78
N ALA A 154 42.21 4.69 -7.15
CA ALA A 154 42.18 3.56 -6.21
C ALA A 154 43.10 3.82 -5.01
N ASP A 155 44.32 4.31 -5.26
CA ASP A 155 45.31 4.64 -4.22
C ASP A 155 44.79 5.71 -3.26
N ALA A 156 44.19 6.80 -3.78
CA ALA A 156 43.60 7.85 -2.95
C ALA A 156 42.40 7.33 -2.12
N THR A 157 41.64 6.37 -2.66
CA THR A 157 40.56 5.72 -1.92
C THR A 157 41.10 4.89 -0.75
N GLN A 158 42.21 4.18 -0.97
CA GLN A 158 42.92 3.45 0.07
C GLN A 158 43.50 4.39 1.14
N ASP A 159 44.04 5.55 0.74
CA ASP A 159 44.49 6.58 1.67
C ASP A 159 43.32 7.09 2.53
N PHE A 160 42.14 7.34 1.94
CA PHE A 160 40.96 7.70 2.71
C PHE A 160 40.56 6.62 3.70
N GLN A 161 40.60 5.34 3.31
CA GLN A 161 40.31 4.23 4.22
C GLN A 161 41.27 4.18 5.40
N GLN A 162 42.57 4.31 5.16
CA GLN A 162 43.61 4.20 6.18
C GLN A 162 43.64 5.40 7.13
N GLN A 163 43.33 6.59 6.63
CA GLN A 163 43.36 7.84 7.40
C GLN A 163 41.97 8.28 7.91
N ASN A 164 40.95 7.44 7.70
CA ASN A 164 39.59 7.75 8.11
C ASN A 164 39.44 7.69 9.64
N HIS A 165 39.04 8.81 10.23
CA HIS A 165 38.66 8.91 11.65
C HIS A 165 37.24 9.48 11.84
N SER A 166 36.58 9.90 10.76
CA SER A 166 35.33 10.64 10.82
C SER A 166 34.11 9.80 10.40
N PHE A 167 34.30 8.80 9.55
CA PHE A 167 33.26 7.92 9.05
C PHE A 167 33.36 6.54 9.67
N GLN A 168 32.24 5.83 9.76
CA GLN A 168 32.24 4.44 10.23
C GLN A 168 32.99 3.51 9.26
N SER A 169 32.86 3.74 7.95
CA SER A 169 33.62 3.06 6.89
C SER A 169 33.64 3.95 5.65
N VAL A 170 34.66 3.77 4.80
CA VAL A 170 34.81 4.47 3.53
C VAL A 170 35.09 3.42 2.47
N SER A 171 34.34 3.40 1.38
CA SER A 171 34.54 2.44 0.30
C SER A 171 34.46 3.12 -1.06
N GLY A 172 34.77 2.38 -2.12
CA GLY A 172 34.84 2.87 -3.49
C GLY A 172 34.21 1.92 -4.49
N TYR A 173 33.85 2.47 -5.64
CA TYR A 173 33.45 1.72 -6.82
C TYR A 173 33.92 2.44 -8.07
N PHE A 174 34.05 1.70 -9.18
CA PHE A 174 34.45 2.26 -10.46
C PHE A 174 33.28 3.06 -11.05
N ALA A 175 33.40 4.39 -11.04
CA ALA A 175 32.32 5.29 -11.45
C ALA A 175 32.08 5.32 -12.97
N PHE A 176 33.06 4.93 -13.78
CA PHE A 176 32.97 4.96 -15.25
C PHE A 176 32.44 3.64 -15.82
N THR A 177 31.29 3.18 -15.32
CA THR A 177 30.59 1.99 -15.83
C THR A 177 29.38 2.39 -16.64
N GLY A 178 29.29 1.90 -17.88
CA GLY A 178 28.11 2.04 -18.74
C GLY A 178 27.27 0.76 -18.79
N PRO A 179 26.04 0.83 -19.35
CA PRO A 179 25.33 -0.36 -19.79
C PRO A 179 26.23 -1.23 -20.68
N ASP A 180 26.13 -2.55 -20.56
CA ASP A 180 26.74 -3.48 -21.51
C ASP A 180 28.28 -3.42 -21.62
N ASN A 181 28.97 -3.01 -20.53
CA ASN A 181 30.43 -2.88 -20.48
C ASN A 181 31.20 -4.21 -20.38
N LEU A 182 30.50 -5.33 -20.26
CA LEU A 182 31.06 -6.68 -20.28
C LEU A 182 30.19 -7.56 -21.17
N LYS A 183 30.73 -8.71 -21.57
CA LYS A 183 29.98 -9.74 -22.31
C LYS A 183 30.02 -11.05 -21.54
N LEU A 184 28.84 -11.61 -21.28
CA LEU A 184 28.70 -12.97 -20.79
C LEU A 184 28.90 -13.94 -21.95
N VAL A 185 29.92 -14.77 -21.83
CA VAL A 185 30.29 -15.80 -22.80
C VAL A 185 29.82 -17.16 -22.28
N GLY A 186 29.16 -17.93 -23.13
CA GLY A 186 28.63 -19.25 -22.79
C GLY A 186 28.42 -20.10 -24.04
N ASN A 187 27.47 -21.03 -24.01
CA ASN A 187 27.17 -21.94 -25.14
C ASN A 187 26.33 -21.26 -26.25
N GLY A 188 26.67 -20.02 -26.62
CA GLY A 188 25.91 -19.22 -27.58
C GLY A 188 26.57 -17.87 -27.86
N GLN A 189 25.81 -16.95 -28.47
CA GLN A 189 26.33 -15.61 -28.75
C GLN A 189 26.63 -14.84 -27.45
N PRO A 190 27.80 -14.16 -27.37
CA PRO A 190 28.13 -13.31 -26.23
C PRO A 190 27.02 -12.28 -25.99
N THR A 191 26.47 -12.27 -24.78
CA THR A 191 25.39 -11.36 -24.42
C THR A 191 25.96 -10.20 -23.63
N PRO A 192 25.64 -8.95 -23.98
CA PRO A 192 26.09 -7.81 -23.21
C PRO A 192 25.50 -7.82 -21.80
N VAL A 193 26.33 -7.48 -20.81
CA VAL A 193 25.99 -7.39 -19.39
C VAL A 193 26.71 -6.21 -18.75
N THR A 194 26.14 -5.67 -17.68
CA THR A 194 26.78 -4.62 -16.89
C THR A 194 27.50 -5.22 -15.68
N GLY A 195 28.78 -4.87 -15.52
CA GLY A 195 29.57 -5.17 -14.33
C GLY A 195 30.15 -3.90 -13.73
N ILE A 196 30.24 -3.86 -12.40
CA ILE A 196 30.82 -2.76 -11.64
C ILE A 196 31.94 -3.32 -10.78
N LEU A 197 33.14 -2.75 -10.90
CA LEU A 197 34.25 -3.04 -10.01
C LEU A 197 34.05 -2.23 -8.73
N VAL A 198 34.22 -2.89 -7.59
CA VAL A 198 34.01 -2.30 -6.26
C VAL A 198 35.22 -2.58 -5.38
N ALA A 199 35.42 -1.77 -4.35
CA ALA A 199 36.37 -2.07 -3.30
C ALA A 199 35.87 -3.23 -2.42
N GLU A 200 36.78 -3.82 -1.65
CA GLU A 200 36.54 -5.00 -0.83
C GLU A 200 35.35 -4.86 0.13
N ASP A 201 35.28 -3.72 0.80
CA ASP A 201 34.34 -3.39 1.86
C ASP A 201 33.02 -2.81 1.33
N PHE A 202 32.85 -2.67 0.02
CA PHE A 202 31.74 -1.93 -0.59
C PHE A 202 30.36 -2.39 -0.11
N PHE A 203 30.09 -3.69 -0.15
CA PHE A 203 28.80 -4.21 0.32
C PHE A 203 28.65 -4.17 1.84
N GLN A 204 29.76 -4.26 2.59
CA GLN A 204 29.75 -4.16 4.05
C GLN A 204 29.42 -2.73 4.49
N THR A 205 30.04 -1.73 3.85
CA THR A 205 29.76 -0.30 4.05
C THR A 205 28.29 0.04 3.76
N LEU A 206 27.69 -0.56 2.74
CA LEU A 206 26.27 -0.39 2.43
C LEU A 206 25.32 -1.22 3.31
N GLY A 207 25.86 -2.08 4.17
CA GLY A 207 25.08 -3.02 4.98
C GLY A 207 24.27 -4.02 4.17
N VAL A 208 24.77 -4.42 2.99
CA VAL A 208 24.12 -5.36 2.07
C VAL A 208 24.62 -6.78 2.34
N GLU A 209 23.68 -7.67 2.64
CA GLU A 209 23.96 -9.10 2.81
C GLU A 209 23.55 -9.89 1.55
N PRO A 210 24.36 -10.87 1.12
CA PRO A 210 24.02 -11.69 -0.02
C PRO A 210 22.91 -12.68 0.35
N SER A 211 21.89 -12.80 -0.50
CA SER A 211 20.84 -13.80 -0.32
C SER A 211 21.34 -15.26 -0.45
N LEU A 212 22.50 -15.45 -1.09
CA LEU A 212 23.09 -16.75 -1.36
C LEU A 212 24.61 -16.58 -1.51
N GLY A 213 25.40 -17.51 -0.93
CA GLY A 213 26.85 -17.48 -1.00
C GLY A 213 27.47 -16.58 0.08
N ARG A 214 28.46 -15.77 -0.30
CA ARG A 214 29.21 -14.89 0.61
C ARG A 214 29.60 -13.58 -0.07
N LEU A 215 29.98 -12.60 0.74
CA LEU A 215 30.66 -11.40 0.25
C LEU A 215 32.11 -11.70 -0.17
N PHE A 216 32.75 -10.71 -0.78
CA PHE A 216 34.16 -10.79 -1.14
C PHE A 216 35.05 -10.86 0.11
N ARG A 217 36.25 -11.39 -0.07
CA ARG A 217 37.29 -11.50 0.97
C ARG A 217 38.52 -10.68 0.61
N PRO A 218 39.31 -10.23 1.59
CA PRO A 218 40.52 -9.44 1.33
C PRO A 218 41.51 -10.13 0.40
N GLU A 219 41.64 -11.46 0.50
CA GLU A 219 42.57 -12.22 -0.34
C GLU A 219 42.16 -12.25 -1.83
N GLU A 220 40.97 -11.76 -2.18
CA GLU A 220 40.46 -11.68 -3.54
C GLU A 220 40.79 -10.34 -4.21
N PHE A 221 41.28 -9.35 -3.47
CA PHE A 221 41.68 -8.03 -3.98
C PHE A 221 43.19 -7.86 -4.16
N VAL A 222 43.97 -8.91 -3.90
CA VAL A 222 45.41 -8.91 -4.17
C VAL A 222 45.69 -9.17 -5.65
N GLN A 223 46.84 -8.70 -6.12
CA GLN A 223 47.26 -8.89 -7.51
C GLN A 223 47.35 -10.39 -7.84
N HIS A 224 46.83 -10.78 -9.02
CA HIS A 224 46.77 -12.17 -9.50
C HIS A 224 45.88 -13.12 -8.67
N SER A 225 44.96 -12.58 -7.86
CA SER A 225 43.90 -13.38 -7.23
C SER A 225 42.97 -14.02 -8.26
N GLN A 226 42.21 -15.04 -7.83
CA GLN A 226 41.12 -15.55 -8.67
C GLN A 226 39.97 -14.54 -8.71
N PRO A 227 39.46 -14.18 -9.90
CA PRO A 227 38.36 -13.23 -10.00
C PRO A 227 37.08 -13.84 -9.44
N VAL A 228 36.43 -13.08 -8.56
CA VAL A 228 35.14 -13.45 -7.96
C VAL A 228 34.11 -12.40 -8.34
N VAL A 229 32.87 -12.83 -8.55
CA VAL A 229 31.75 -11.97 -8.95
C VAL A 229 30.55 -12.19 -8.05
N LEU A 230 29.87 -11.10 -7.72
CA LEU A 230 28.60 -11.14 -7.02
C LEU A 230 27.49 -10.75 -8.00
N LEU A 231 26.47 -11.59 -8.09
CA LEU A 231 25.40 -11.41 -9.08
C LEU A 231 24.22 -10.67 -8.46
N SER A 232 23.67 -9.71 -9.22
CA SER A 232 22.40 -9.11 -8.81
C SER A 232 21.29 -10.15 -8.88
N TYR A 233 20.37 -10.11 -7.91
CA TYR A 233 19.24 -11.04 -7.86
C TYR A 233 18.41 -11.07 -9.16
N PRO A 234 18.07 -9.92 -9.81
CA PRO A 234 17.36 -9.93 -11.09
C PRO A 234 18.14 -10.61 -12.21
N PHE A 235 19.47 -10.44 -12.26
CA PHE A 235 20.32 -11.09 -13.25
C PHE A 235 20.33 -12.60 -13.06
N TRP A 236 20.60 -13.07 -11.83
CA TRP A 236 20.57 -14.50 -11.51
C TRP A 236 19.23 -15.15 -11.86
N LYS A 237 18.11 -14.52 -11.48
CA LYS A 237 16.77 -15.06 -11.72
C LYS A 237 16.38 -15.09 -13.20
N ARG A 238 16.66 -14.02 -13.94
CA ARG A 238 16.19 -13.87 -15.33
C ARG A 238 17.15 -14.47 -16.36
N ARG A 239 18.47 -14.35 -16.14
CA ARG A 239 19.49 -14.77 -17.11
C ARG A 239 20.07 -16.14 -16.80
N LEU A 240 20.17 -16.51 -15.53
CA LEU A 240 20.74 -17.79 -15.09
C LEU A 240 19.70 -18.77 -14.55
N GLY A 241 18.41 -18.49 -14.75
CA GLY A 241 17.31 -19.37 -14.38
C GLY A 241 17.04 -19.50 -12.87
N GLY A 242 17.75 -18.75 -12.02
CA GLY A 242 17.55 -18.80 -10.57
C GLY A 242 18.05 -20.09 -9.92
N ASP A 243 19.02 -20.79 -10.53
CA ASP A 243 19.60 -22.02 -9.97
C ASP A 243 20.40 -21.73 -8.68
N PRO A 244 20.00 -22.25 -7.50
CA PRO A 244 20.72 -22.01 -6.24
C PRO A 244 22.09 -22.70 -6.19
N SER A 245 22.37 -23.64 -7.09
CA SER A 245 23.70 -24.25 -7.21
C SER A 245 24.70 -23.38 -7.99
N ILE A 246 24.35 -22.14 -8.33
CA ILE A 246 25.24 -21.19 -9.03
C ILE A 246 26.49 -20.83 -8.21
N VAL A 247 26.43 -20.89 -6.88
CA VAL A 247 27.57 -20.56 -6.02
C VAL A 247 28.71 -21.55 -6.27
N GLY A 248 29.91 -21.02 -6.52
CA GLY A 248 31.09 -21.83 -6.82
C GLY A 248 31.19 -22.26 -8.30
N LYS A 249 30.20 -21.95 -9.15
CA LYS A 249 30.31 -22.15 -10.59
C LYS A 249 31.04 -20.99 -11.25
N THR A 250 31.77 -21.30 -12.32
CA THR A 250 32.45 -20.30 -13.15
C THR A 250 31.49 -19.72 -14.18
N ILE A 251 31.55 -18.39 -14.37
CA ILE A 251 30.97 -17.70 -15.51
C ILE A 251 32.10 -17.07 -16.33
N ASN A 252 31.98 -17.12 -17.66
CA ASN A 252 32.98 -16.50 -18.52
C ASN A 252 32.52 -15.08 -18.87
N LEU A 253 33.33 -14.11 -18.50
CA LEU A 253 33.13 -12.70 -18.83
C LEU A 253 34.29 -12.25 -19.73
N SER A 254 33.97 -11.50 -20.79
CA SER A 254 34.96 -10.80 -21.60
C SER A 254 34.68 -9.30 -21.62
N ASN A 255 35.71 -8.51 -21.84
CA ASN A 255 35.59 -7.08 -22.13
C ASN A 255 35.32 -6.90 -23.64
#